data_AF-A0AA36H725-F1
#
_entry.id   AF-A0AA36H725-F1
#
_cell.length_a   1.000
_cell.length_b   1.000
_cell.length_c   1.000
_cell.angle_alpha   90.00
_cell.angle_beta   90.00
_cell.angle_gamma   90.00
#
_symmetry.space_group_name_H-M   'P 1'
#
loop_
_entity.id
_entity.type
_entity.pdbx_description
1 polymer ?
#
loop_
_entity_poly.entity_id
_entity_poly.type
_entity_poly.pdbx_seq_one_letter_code
_entity_poly.pdbx_strand_id
1 'polypeptide(L)'
;MHCAFSADLENSEEPNFQKKLIKDLGKKVINASLTSSAGLWTYGNVNQAKKFGDVFDDMVSNFSSFALKAEDLFCFGEERSPPGGENKEEKPGWKIDPIYDYNRIVIISLQGVNFTNNVDTERGVSLNVDLYHFNESDIQAVYDDIVRGFKSN
;
A
#
# COMPACT_ATOMS: atom_id res chain seq x y z
N MET A 1 0.86 5.06 13.56
CA MET A 1 0.87 5.46 12.13
C MET A 1 0.47 4.24 11.36
N HIS A 2 -0.55 4.36 10.53
CA HIS A 2 -1.16 3.21 9.86
C HIS A 2 -0.99 3.40 8.35
N CYS A 3 -0.23 2.53 7.71
CA CYS A 3 0.05 2.67 6.28
C CYS A 3 -0.68 1.60 5.48
N ALA A 4 -1.49 2.01 4.51
CA ALA A 4 -2.06 1.13 3.50
C ALA A 4 -1.19 1.23 2.24
N PHE A 5 -0.54 0.13 1.86
CA PHE A 5 0.22 0.03 0.62
C PHE A 5 -0.70 -0.46 -0.50
N SER A 6 -0.61 0.15 -1.67
CA SER A 6 -1.24 -0.34 -2.90
C SER A 6 -0.19 -0.63 -3.97
N ALA A 7 -0.34 -1.75 -4.67
CA ALA A 7 0.54 -2.12 -5.76
C ALA A 7 -0.23 -2.65 -6.97
N ASP A 8 0.14 -2.14 -8.15
CA ASP A 8 -0.35 -2.59 -9.45
C ASP A 8 0.52 -3.73 -9.97
N LEU A 9 -0.05 -4.92 -10.08
CA LEU A 9 0.62 -6.10 -10.65
C LEU A 9 0.15 -6.42 -12.08
N GLU A 10 -0.70 -5.59 -12.68
CA GLU A 10 -1.19 -5.77 -14.05
C GLU A 10 -0.10 -5.41 -15.07
N ASN A 11 0.66 -4.34 -14.81
CA ASN A 11 1.67 -3.78 -15.73
C ASN A 11 3.10 -3.76 -15.15
N SER A 12 3.36 -4.54 -14.11
CA SER A 12 4.65 -4.49 -13.42
C SER A 12 5.72 -5.25 -14.21
N GLU A 13 6.67 -4.51 -14.81
CA GLU A 13 7.86 -5.10 -15.46
C GLU A 13 8.82 -5.72 -14.43
N GLU A 14 8.79 -5.24 -13.18
CA GLU A 14 9.74 -5.60 -12.12
C GLU A 14 9.02 -5.91 -10.79
N PRO A 15 8.19 -6.95 -10.75
CA PRO A 15 7.28 -7.10 -9.63
C PRO A 15 7.95 -7.70 -8.38
N ASN A 16 9.09 -8.38 -8.55
CA ASN A 16 9.97 -8.74 -7.43
C ASN A 16 10.59 -7.51 -6.77
N PHE A 17 10.93 -6.49 -7.56
CA PHE A 17 11.42 -5.22 -7.03
C PHE A 17 10.32 -4.49 -6.25
N GLN A 18 9.10 -4.41 -6.81
CA GLN A 18 7.96 -3.84 -6.09
C GLN A 18 7.69 -4.56 -4.77
N LYS A 19 7.67 -5.90 -4.77
CA LYS A 19 7.50 -6.70 -3.55
C LYS A 19 8.58 -6.38 -2.50
N LYS A 20 9.84 -6.33 -2.93
CA LYS A 20 10.97 -5.99 -2.05
C LYS A 20 10.79 -4.60 -1.45
N LEU A 21 10.44 -3.62 -2.27
CA LEU A 21 10.22 -2.23 -1.83
C LEU A 21 9.11 -2.13 -0.78
N ILE A 22 7.96 -2.77 -1.03
CA ILE A 22 6.84 -2.81 -0.07
C ILE A 22 7.29 -3.40 1.25
N LYS A 23 8.04 -4.50 1.21
CA LYS A 23 8.56 -5.15 2.42
C LYS A 23 9.53 -4.23 3.16
N ASP A 24 10.44 -3.57 2.46
CA ASP A 24 11.44 -2.68 3.07
C ASP A 24 10.77 -1.43 3.70
N LEU A 25 9.81 -0.81 3.01
CA LEU A 25 9.03 0.31 3.56
C LEU A 25 8.13 -0.14 4.72
N GLY A 26 7.42 -1.26 4.56
CA GLY A 26 6.56 -1.84 5.59
C GLY A 26 7.35 -2.16 6.87
N LYS A 27 8.57 -2.69 6.74
CA LYS A 27 9.47 -2.91 7.87
C LYS A 27 9.79 -1.61 8.61
N LYS A 28 10.13 -0.53 7.88
CA LYS A 28 10.41 0.78 8.48
C LYS A 28 9.18 1.35 9.20
N VAL A 29 8.01 1.30 8.57
CA VAL A 29 6.74 1.78 9.15
C VAL A 29 6.38 1.02 10.43
N ILE A 30 6.37 -0.30 10.37
CA ILE A 30 5.99 -1.16 11.51
C ILE A 30 6.97 -0.95 12.68
N ASN A 31 8.27 -0.81 12.40
CA ASN A 31 9.27 -0.59 13.44
C ASN A 31 9.34 0.87 13.94
N ALA A 32 8.61 1.81 13.33
CA ALA A 32 8.64 3.21 13.74
C ALA A 32 7.98 3.46 15.12
N SER A 33 7.01 2.63 15.52
CA SER A 33 6.29 2.73 16.79
C SER A 33 5.62 1.40 17.15
N LEU A 34 5.43 1.14 18.44
CA LEU A 34 4.66 -0.01 18.95
C LEU A 34 3.19 -0.01 18.51
N THR A 35 2.67 1.15 18.10
CA THR A 35 1.29 1.33 17.62
C THR A 35 1.19 1.48 16.10
N SER A 36 2.29 1.31 15.38
CA SER A 36 2.26 1.33 13.92
C SER A 36 1.70 0.02 13.36
N SER A 37 1.02 0.12 12.23
CA SER A 37 0.56 -1.04 11.47
C SER A 37 0.66 -0.78 9.97
N ALA A 38 0.70 -1.85 9.19
CA ALA A 38 0.68 -1.80 7.75
C ALA A 38 -0.31 -2.80 7.16
N GLY A 39 -1.03 -2.38 6.13
CA GLY A 39 -1.86 -3.22 5.29
C GLY A 39 -1.36 -3.19 3.84
N LEU A 40 -1.69 -4.22 3.07
CA LEU A 40 -1.30 -4.32 1.66
C LEU A 40 -2.53 -4.70 0.83
N TRP A 41 -2.78 -3.89 -0.19
CA TRP A 41 -3.75 -4.16 -1.25
C TRP A 41 -3.01 -4.29 -2.57
N THR A 42 -3.32 -5.32 -3.32
CA THR A 42 -2.76 -5.55 -4.66
C THR A 42 -3.92 -5.73 -5.64
N TYR A 43 -3.70 -5.34 -6.89
CA TYR A 43 -4.65 -5.56 -7.98
C TYR A 43 -3.90 -5.93 -9.27
N GLY A 44 -4.63 -6.40 -10.28
CA GLY A 44 -4.05 -6.96 -11.51
C GLY A 44 -3.82 -8.46 -11.39
N ASN A 45 -2.60 -8.92 -11.69
CA ASN A 45 -2.24 -10.35 -11.65
C ASN A 45 -1.96 -10.82 -10.21
N VAL A 46 -3.02 -10.94 -9.41
CA VAL A 46 -2.96 -11.27 -7.97
C VAL A 46 -3.54 -12.66 -7.68
N ASN A 47 -3.10 -13.27 -6.58
CA ASN A 47 -3.68 -14.52 -6.08
C ASN A 47 -5.11 -14.36 -5.56
N GLN A 48 -5.41 -13.21 -4.96
CA GLN A 48 -6.70 -12.93 -4.35
C GLN A 48 -7.09 -11.48 -4.61
N ALA A 49 -8.19 -11.27 -5.33
CA ALA A 49 -8.79 -9.95 -5.46
C ALA A 49 -9.47 -9.56 -4.13
N LYS A 50 -9.19 -8.34 -3.67
CA LYS A 50 -9.81 -7.72 -2.49
C LYS A 50 -10.30 -6.32 -2.82
N LYS A 51 -11.28 -5.81 -2.08
CA LYS A 51 -11.64 -4.39 -2.16
C LYS A 51 -10.57 -3.59 -1.43
N PHE A 52 -10.33 -2.36 -1.87
CA PHE A 52 -9.35 -1.50 -1.19
C PHE A 52 -9.66 -1.34 0.31
N GLY A 53 -10.94 -1.14 0.67
CA GLY A 53 -11.35 -0.98 2.07
C GLY A 53 -10.93 -2.12 2.99
N ASP A 54 -10.84 -3.35 2.47
CA ASP A 54 -10.45 -4.53 3.24
C ASP A 54 -8.99 -4.45 3.74
N VAL A 55 -8.17 -3.56 3.15
CA VAL A 55 -6.77 -3.33 3.58
C VAL A 55 -6.68 -2.87 5.02
N PHE A 56 -7.70 -2.17 5.51
CA PHE A 56 -7.74 -1.62 6.86
C PHE A 56 -8.07 -2.68 7.90
N ASP A 57 -8.95 -3.62 7.56
CA ASP A 57 -9.33 -4.73 8.43
C ASP A 57 -8.17 -5.73 8.62
N ASP A 58 -7.30 -5.81 7.63
CA ASP A 58 -6.18 -6.74 7.54
C ASP A 58 -4.83 -6.12 7.97
N MET A 59 -4.81 -4.94 8.57
CA MET A 59 -3.57 -4.32 9.02
C MET A 59 -2.86 -5.15 10.09
N VAL A 60 -1.54 -5.26 9.97
CA VAL A 60 -0.69 -6.00 10.91
C VAL A 60 0.35 -5.09 11.55
N SER A 61 0.65 -5.35 12.82
CA SER A 61 1.63 -4.59 13.62
C SER A 61 2.99 -5.29 13.76
N ASN A 62 3.21 -6.40 13.05
CA ASN A 62 4.49 -7.11 13.05
C ASN A 62 4.97 -7.39 11.62
N PHE A 63 6.28 -7.20 11.41
CA PHE A 63 6.87 -7.29 10.08
C PHE A 63 6.79 -8.70 9.49
N SER A 64 6.94 -9.75 10.29
CA SER A 64 6.89 -11.14 9.79
C SER A 64 5.54 -11.45 9.13
N SER A 65 4.43 -11.05 9.76
CA SER A 65 3.08 -11.24 9.19
C SER A 65 2.89 -10.39 7.93
N PHE A 66 3.40 -9.16 7.92
CA PHE A 66 3.32 -8.28 6.76
C PHE A 66 4.10 -8.85 5.56
N ALA A 67 5.32 -9.33 5.81
CA ALA A 67 6.18 -9.94 4.81
C ALA A 67 5.53 -11.20 4.21
N LEU A 68 4.90 -12.05 5.03
CA LEU A 68 4.18 -13.23 4.54
C LEU A 68 2.98 -12.83 3.66
N LYS A 69 2.20 -11.81 4.05
CA LYS A 69 1.11 -11.29 3.21
C LYS A 69 1.63 -10.77 1.86
N ALA A 70 2.77 -10.08 1.85
CA ALA A 70 3.39 -9.61 0.61
C ALA A 70 3.83 -10.77 -0.29
N GLU A 71 4.36 -11.87 0.26
CA GLU A 71 4.67 -13.07 -0.54
C GLU A 71 3.39 -13.74 -1.09
N ASP A 72 2.34 -13.84 -0.29
CA ASP A 72 1.09 -14.51 -0.67
C ASP A 72 0.32 -13.74 -1.76
N LEU A 73 0.33 -12.40 -1.72
CA LEU A 73 -0.38 -11.56 -2.68
C LEU A 73 0.34 -11.39 -4.02
N PHE A 74 1.67 -11.47 -4.03
CA PHE A 74 2.51 -11.32 -5.22
C PHE A 74 2.82 -12.69 -5.84
N CYS A 75 2.00 -13.12 -6.80
CA CYS A 75 2.21 -14.39 -7.49
C CYS A 75 2.83 -14.18 -8.87
N PHE A 76 3.96 -14.82 -9.14
CA PHE A 76 4.60 -14.85 -10.47
C PHE A 76 4.77 -16.30 -10.91
N GLY A 77 4.30 -16.62 -12.11
CA GLY A 77 4.72 -17.83 -12.83
C GLY A 77 3.68 -18.90 -13.12
N GLU A 78 2.40 -18.71 -12.83
CA GLU A 78 1.35 -19.58 -13.38
C GLU A 78 0.35 -18.73 -14.15
N GLU A 79 0.01 -19.16 -15.39
CA GLU A 79 -1.13 -18.68 -16.17
C GLU A 79 -2.42 -18.90 -15.36
N ARG A 80 -2.66 -18.02 -14.40
CA ARG A 80 -3.93 -17.93 -13.71
C ARG A 80 -4.57 -16.68 -14.25
N SER A 81 -5.66 -16.87 -14.98
CA SER A 81 -6.56 -15.77 -15.34
C SER A 81 -6.75 -14.93 -14.07
N PRO A 82 -6.55 -13.60 -14.13
CA PRO A 82 -6.79 -12.77 -12.97
C PRO A 82 -8.21 -13.10 -12.47
N PRO A 83 -8.43 -13.41 -11.18
CA PRO A 83 -9.78 -13.47 -10.66
C PRO A 83 -10.37 -12.10 -10.99
N GLY A 84 -11.30 -12.06 -11.95
CA GLY A 84 -11.62 -10.88 -12.75
C GLY A 84 -11.48 -9.60 -11.93
N GLY A 85 -10.53 -8.75 -12.32
CA GLY A 85 -10.23 -7.48 -11.68
C GLY A 85 -11.36 -6.47 -11.85
N GLU A 86 -12.59 -6.86 -11.55
CA GLU A 86 -13.68 -5.94 -11.27
C GLU A 86 -13.40 -5.37 -9.88
N ASN A 87 -12.64 -4.27 -9.81
CA ASN A 87 -12.71 -3.23 -8.77
C ASN A 87 -11.71 -2.08 -9.02
N LYS A 88 -11.35 -1.75 -10.28
CA LYS A 88 -10.84 -0.40 -10.57
C LYS A 88 -11.92 0.67 -10.37
N GLU A 89 -13.19 0.28 -10.21
CA GLU A 89 -14.31 1.21 -10.07
C GLU A 89 -14.42 1.80 -8.65
N GLU A 90 -13.49 2.68 -8.38
CA GLU A 90 -13.68 3.81 -7.49
C GLU A 90 -14.65 4.79 -8.17
N LYS A 91 -15.87 4.88 -7.65
CA LYS A 91 -16.85 5.84 -8.17
C LYS A 91 -16.36 7.27 -7.88
N PRO A 92 -16.62 8.25 -8.77
CA PRO A 92 -16.38 9.65 -8.47
C PRO A 92 -16.98 10.03 -7.12
N GLY A 93 -16.17 10.57 -6.21
CA GLY A 93 -16.60 11.01 -4.88
C GLY A 93 -16.54 9.95 -3.77
N TRP A 94 -16.05 8.74 -4.04
CA TRP A 94 -15.78 7.78 -2.97
C TRP A 94 -14.68 8.28 -2.02
N LYS A 95 -14.90 8.10 -0.72
CA LYS A 95 -13.95 8.44 0.35
C LYS A 95 -13.54 7.20 1.11
N ILE A 96 -12.27 7.18 1.50
CA ILE A 96 -11.67 6.12 2.30
C ILE A 96 -12.12 6.32 3.73
N ASP A 97 -12.87 5.35 4.23
CA ASP A 97 -13.43 5.37 5.57
C ASP A 97 -13.20 4.01 6.24
N PRO A 98 -12.06 3.84 6.94
CA PRO A 98 -11.77 2.61 7.65
C PRO A 98 -12.77 2.36 8.77
N ILE A 99 -13.09 1.08 9.02
CA ILE A 99 -13.97 0.69 10.13
C ILE A 99 -13.38 1.09 11.49
N TYR A 100 -12.05 1.07 11.60
CA TYR A 100 -11.34 1.50 12.80
C TYR A 100 -10.96 2.97 12.74
N ASP A 101 -11.05 3.66 13.87
CA ASP A 101 -10.69 5.07 14.00
C ASP A 101 -9.16 5.25 14.06
N TYR A 102 -8.52 5.19 12.90
CA TYR A 102 -7.10 5.45 12.77
C TYR A 102 -6.83 6.96 12.80
N ASN A 103 -6.13 7.40 13.85
CA ASN A 103 -5.72 8.80 14.00
C ASN A 103 -4.83 9.33 12.85
N ARG A 104 -4.12 8.45 12.14
CA ARG A 104 -3.16 8.80 11.08
C ARG A 104 -3.05 7.69 10.03
N ILE A 105 -3.53 7.95 8.83
CA ILE A 105 -3.54 7.01 7.70
C ILE A 105 -2.63 7.52 6.57
N VAL A 106 -1.66 6.72 6.14
CA VAL A 106 -0.90 6.99 4.91
C VAL A 106 -1.26 5.97 3.87
N ILE A 107 -1.58 6.42 2.67
CA ILE A 107 -1.82 5.55 1.53
C ILE A 107 -0.68 5.70 0.55
N ILE A 108 0.03 4.61 0.31
CA ILE A 108 1.25 4.59 -0.49
C ILE A 108 0.96 3.79 -1.75
N SER A 109 0.86 4.49 -2.88
CA SER A 109 0.61 3.87 -4.18
C SER A 109 1.90 3.72 -4.95
N LEU A 110 2.28 2.47 -5.22
CA LEU A 110 3.43 2.13 -6.04
C LEU A 110 2.94 1.87 -7.47
N GLN A 111 3.20 2.83 -8.37
CA GLN A 111 2.72 2.80 -9.77
C GLN A 111 1.25 2.38 -9.90
N GLY A 112 0.30 3.28 -9.65
CA GLY A 112 -1.08 2.87 -9.67
C GLY A 112 -2.10 3.96 -9.40
N VAL A 113 -3.14 3.57 -8.68
CA VAL A 113 -4.26 4.45 -8.30
C VAL A 113 -3.76 5.65 -7.50
N ASN A 114 -4.23 6.84 -7.86
CA ASN A 114 -3.95 8.06 -7.11
C ASN A 114 -5.08 8.35 -6.12
N PHE A 115 -4.83 8.11 -4.83
CA PHE A 115 -5.82 8.28 -3.76
C PHE A 115 -5.92 9.71 -3.20
N THR A 116 -5.25 10.70 -3.79
CA THR A 116 -5.20 12.08 -3.25
C THR A 116 -6.60 12.66 -3.00
N ASN A 117 -7.56 12.35 -3.86
CA ASN A 117 -8.94 12.86 -3.73
C ASN A 117 -9.84 11.97 -2.86
N ASN A 118 -9.37 10.80 -2.44
CA ASN A 118 -10.15 9.80 -1.72
C ASN A 118 -9.81 9.76 -0.23
N VAL A 119 -8.64 10.27 0.16
CA VAL A 119 -8.22 10.37 1.55
C VAL A 119 -8.90 11.56 2.24
N ASP A 120 -9.20 11.37 3.52
CA ASP A 120 -9.57 12.45 4.43
C ASP A 120 -8.31 13.22 4.85
N THR A 121 -8.17 14.46 4.39
CA THR A 121 -6.98 15.29 4.58
C THR A 121 -6.75 15.72 6.02
N GLU A 122 -7.73 15.60 6.92
CA GLU A 122 -7.54 15.92 8.34
C GLU A 122 -6.75 14.82 9.06
N ARG A 123 -6.91 13.57 8.62
CA ARG A 123 -6.39 12.37 9.29
C ARG A 123 -5.52 11.49 8.39
N GLY A 124 -5.33 11.85 7.13
CA GLY A 124 -4.53 11.04 6.21
C GLY A 124 -3.85 11.78 5.07
N VAL A 125 -2.90 11.08 4.45
CA VAL A 125 -2.11 11.52 3.31
C VAL A 125 -2.04 10.42 2.27
N SER A 126 -2.09 10.79 0.99
CA SER A 126 -1.75 9.88 -0.12
C SER A 126 -0.38 10.26 -0.69
N LEU A 127 0.46 9.25 -0.91
CA LEU A 127 1.75 9.35 -1.58
C LEU A 127 1.73 8.46 -2.81
N ASN A 128 2.04 9.03 -3.97
CA ASN A 128 2.27 8.27 -5.20
C ASN A 128 3.77 8.15 -5.43
N VAL A 129 4.28 6.93 -5.44
CA VAL A 129 5.69 6.63 -5.65
C VAL A 129 5.85 6.13 -7.08
N ASP A 130 6.59 6.90 -7.87
CA ASP A 130 7.02 6.48 -9.20
C ASP A 130 8.16 5.46 -9.08
N LEU A 131 7.95 4.27 -9.65
CA LEU A 131 8.93 3.19 -9.60
C LEU A 131 9.89 3.17 -10.79
N TYR A 132 9.65 3.93 -11.86
CA TYR A 132 10.46 3.87 -13.08
C TYR A 132 11.93 4.25 -12.86
N HIS A 133 12.22 5.07 -11.84
CA HIS A 133 13.57 5.52 -11.50
C HIS A 133 13.96 5.16 -10.06
N PHE A 134 13.14 4.34 -9.40
CA PHE A 134 13.28 4.08 -7.97
C PHE A 134 14.39 3.07 -7.71
N ASN A 135 15.22 3.34 -6.72
CA ASN A 135 16.25 2.42 -6.25
C ASN A 135 16.27 2.35 -4.71
N GLU A 136 17.13 1.50 -4.16
CA GLU A 136 17.18 1.27 -2.71
C GLU A 136 17.50 2.53 -1.88
N SER A 137 18.23 3.49 -2.46
CA SER A 137 18.56 4.75 -1.77
C SER A 137 17.34 5.66 -1.59
N ASP A 138 16.31 5.50 -2.43
CA ASP A 138 15.07 6.28 -2.38
C ASP A 138 14.11 5.81 -1.28
N ILE A 139 14.33 4.61 -0.72
CA ILE A 139 13.51 4.05 0.37
C ILE A 139 13.49 5.00 1.57
N GLN A 140 14.63 5.60 1.91
CA GLN A 140 14.69 6.54 3.02
C GLN A 140 13.93 7.83 2.71
N ALA A 141 14.01 8.34 1.48
CA ALA A 141 13.29 9.54 1.08
C ALA A 141 11.77 9.34 1.15
N VAL A 142 11.26 8.21 0.64
CA VAL A 142 9.83 7.86 0.74
C VAL A 142 9.41 7.67 2.18
N TYR A 143 10.22 7.00 2.99
CA TYR A 143 9.93 6.88 4.42
C TYR A 143 9.86 8.24 5.12
N ASP A 144 10.77 9.16 4.77
CA ASP A 144 10.75 10.50 5.32
C ASP A 144 9.51 11.29 4.85
N ASP A 145 9.02 11.06 3.63
CA ASP A 145 7.75 11.62 3.13
C ASP A 145 6.54 11.03 3.87
N ILE A 146 6.53 9.71 4.14
CA ILE A 146 5.49 9.05 4.97
C ILE A 146 5.41 9.70 6.35
N VAL A 147 6.57 9.94 6.98
CA VAL A 147 6.63 10.59 8.29
C VAL A 147 6.28 12.08 8.20
N ARG A 148 6.71 12.77 7.14
CA ARG A 148 6.45 14.20 6.90
C ARG A 148 5.00 14.50 6.54
N GLY A 149 4.26 13.56 5.96
CA GLY A 149 2.83 13.70 5.70
C GLY A 149 2.01 14.13 6.94
N PHE A 150 2.53 13.92 8.14
CA PHE A 150 1.91 14.38 9.40
C PHE A 150 2.75 15.37 10.21
N LYS A 151 3.89 15.87 9.69
CA LYS A 151 4.58 17.00 10.31
C LYS A 151 3.86 18.28 9.86
N SER A 152 3.14 18.84 10.81
CA SER A 152 2.22 19.97 10.70
C SER A 152 2.83 21.22 10.07
N ASN A 153 1.98 21.96 9.34
CA ASN A 153 1.97 23.43 9.41
C ASN A 153 1.96 23.91 10.86
#